data_AF-A0A1G3INU6-F1
#
_entry.id   AF-A0A1G3INU6-F1
#
_cell.length_a   1.000
_cell.length_b   1.000
_cell.length_c   1.000
_cell.angle_alpha   90.00
_cell.angle_beta   90.00
_cell.angle_gamma   90.00
#
_symmetry.space_group_name_H-M   'P 1'
#
loop_
_entity.id
_entity.type
_entity.pdbx_description
1 polymer ?
#
loop_
_entity_poly.entity_id
_entity_poly.type
_entity_poly.pdbx_seq_one_letter_code
_entity_poly.pdbx_strand_id
1 'polypeptide(L)' 'MGVQLVVKAASEDEVNLALGNIAPECEIFIIDVGLVGLSIPTKVINSVGKEIIDSKLAQLNRFDLWSGAWCEKRPKWKFW' A
#
# COMPACT_ATOMS: atom_id res chain seq x y z
N MET A 1 -13.48 -8.98 -2.86
CA MET A 1 -13.20 -7.60 -3.31
C MET A 1 -11.79 -7.26 -2.86
N GLY A 2 -10.97 -6.69 -3.74
CA GLY A 2 -9.57 -6.34 -3.43
C GLY A 2 -9.47 -5.15 -2.48
N VAL A 3 -8.27 -4.77 -2.09
CA VAL A 3 -8.07 -3.50 -1.36
C VAL A 3 -7.68 -2.43 -2.39
N GLN A 4 -8.31 -1.26 -2.30
CA GLN A 4 -8.06 -0.13 -3.18
C GLN A 4 -7.70 1.10 -2.35
N LEU A 5 -6.58 1.71 -2.68
CA LEU A 5 -5.94 2.72 -1.85
C LEU A 5 -5.46 3.90 -2.70
N VAL A 6 -5.41 5.08 -2.05
CA VAL A 6 -4.59 6.20 -2.50
C VAL A 6 -3.42 6.35 -1.53
N VAL A 7 -2.19 6.29 -2.03
CA VAL A 7 -0.97 6.37 -1.23
C VAL A 7 -0.32 7.73 -1.43
N LYS A 8 0.08 8.38 -0.33
CA LYS A 8 0.99 9.54 -0.41
C LYS A 8 2.39 9.04 -0.70
N ALA A 9 2.85 9.25 -1.93
CA ALA A 9 4.16 8.81 -2.41
C ALA A 9 4.63 9.74 -3.53
N ALA A 10 5.94 9.97 -3.61
CA ALA A 10 6.51 10.85 -4.65
C ALA A 10 6.51 10.19 -6.04
N SER A 11 6.53 8.86 -6.10
CA SER A 11 6.51 8.07 -7.33
C SER A 11 5.98 6.67 -7.08
N GLU A 12 5.68 5.94 -8.16
CA GLU A 12 5.32 4.52 -8.09
C GLU A 12 6.43 3.66 -7.47
N ASP A 13 7.71 4.05 -7.64
CA ASP A 13 8.86 3.33 -7.09
C ASP A 13 8.83 3.24 -5.55
N GLU A 14 8.36 4.28 -4.86
CA GLU A 14 8.22 4.26 -3.40
C GLU A 14 7.21 3.19 -2.95
N VAL A 15 6.11 3.06 -3.69
CA VAL A 15 5.07 2.05 -3.45
C VAL A 15 5.59 0.65 -3.83
N ASN A 16 6.29 0.53 -4.96
CA ASN A 16 6.93 -0.71 -5.39
C ASN A 16 7.92 -1.23 -4.34
N LEU A 17 8.77 -0.36 -3.80
CA LEU A 17 9.74 -0.72 -2.76
C LEU A 17 9.06 -1.20 -1.47
N ALA A 18 7.98 -0.55 -1.04
CA ALA A 18 7.24 -0.94 0.15
C ALA A 18 6.52 -2.30 -0.02
N LEU A 19 5.97 -2.55 -1.21
CA LEU A 19 5.33 -3.82 -1.54
C LEU A 19 6.38 -4.92 -1.80
N GLY A 20 7.55 -4.60 -2.33
CA GLY A 20 8.61 -5.55 -2.64
C GLY A 20 8.14 -6.62 -3.62
N ASN A 21 8.30 -7.89 -3.25
CA ASN A 21 8.00 -9.03 -4.12
C ASN A 21 6.53 -9.15 -4.57
N ILE A 22 5.58 -8.50 -3.90
CA ILE A 22 4.15 -8.55 -4.30
C ILE A 22 3.77 -7.40 -5.26
N ALA A 23 4.64 -6.41 -5.44
CA ALA A 23 4.34 -5.25 -6.28
C ALA A 23 3.98 -5.64 -7.72
N PRO A 24 4.64 -6.62 -8.37
CA PRO A 24 4.28 -7.06 -9.72
C PRO A 24 2.89 -7.70 -9.84
N GLU A 25 2.28 -8.10 -8.73
CA GLU A 25 0.93 -8.68 -8.71
C GLU A 25 -0.16 -7.65 -8.36
N CYS A 26 0.24 -6.40 -8.12
CA CYS A 26 -0.64 -5.28 -7.81
C CYS A 26 -0.70 -4.30 -8.99
N GLU A 27 -1.76 -3.51 -9.06
CA GLU A 27 -1.80 -2.36 -9.98
C GLU A 27 -1.38 -1.12 -9.21
N ILE A 28 -0.38 -0.42 -9.74
CA ILE A 28 0.21 0.79 -9.18
C ILE A 28 0.22 1.83 -10.30
N PHE A 29 -0.31 3.02 -10.05
CA PHE A 29 -0.42 4.06 -11.06
C PHE A 29 -0.41 5.47 -10.45
N ILE A 30 0.17 6.45 -11.12
CA ILE A 30 0.07 7.85 -10.70
C ILE A 30 -1.39 8.35 -10.79
N ILE A 31 -1.86 9.02 -9.75
CA ILE A 31 -3.14 9.76 -9.74
C ILE A 31 -2.88 11.25 -9.96
N ASP A 32 -2.00 11.83 -9.15
CA ASP A 32 -1.63 13.25 -9.17
C ASP A 32 -0.26 13.43 -8.49
N VAL A 33 0.27 14.65 -8.47
CA VAL A 33 1.52 14.99 -7.79
C VAL A 33 1.44 14.57 -6.32
N GLY A 34 2.31 13.63 -5.93
CA GLY A 34 2.40 13.12 -4.56
C GLY A 34 1.33 12.07 -4.20
N LEU A 35 0.52 11.61 -5.16
CA LEU A 35 -0.53 10.61 -4.96
C LEU A 35 -0.43 9.46 -5.97
N VAL A 36 -0.40 8.24 -5.44
CA VAL A 36 -0.31 7.00 -6.20
C VAL A 36 -1.51 6.12 -5.88
N GLY A 37 -2.19 5.61 -6.90
CA GLY A 37 -3.22 4.59 -6.77
C GLY A 37 -2.60 3.21 -6.56
N LEU A 38 -3.19 2.43 -5.67
CA LEU A 38 -2.81 1.04 -5.42
C LEU A 38 -4.05 0.15 -5.36
N SER A 39 -4.11 -0.84 -6.24
CA SER A 39 -5.11 -1.91 -6.21
C SER A 39 -4.41 -3.24 -5.96
N ILE A 40 -4.77 -3.91 -4.87
CA ILE A 40 -4.33 -5.27 -4.57
C ILE A 40 -5.49 -6.25 -4.80
N PRO A 41 -5.36 -7.16 -5.78
CA PRO A 41 -6.37 -8.18 -6.06
C PRO A 41 -6.60 -9.13 -4.88
N THR A 42 -7.84 -9.59 -4.68
CA THR A 42 -8.17 -10.59 -3.63
C THR A 42 -7.32 -11.87 -3.75
N LYS A 43 -6.97 -12.29 -4.98
CA LYS A 43 -6.08 -13.45 -5.19
C LYS A 43 -4.70 -13.28 -4.51
N VAL A 44 -4.15 -12.07 -4.52
CA VAL A 44 -2.85 -11.76 -3.89
C VAL A 44 -3.01 -11.80 -2.38
N ILE A 45 -4.08 -11.24 -1.84
CA ILE A 45 -4.39 -11.28 -0.40
C ILE A 45 -4.53 -12.73 0.08
N ASN A 46 -5.24 -13.57 -0.68
CA ASN A 46 -5.46 -14.97 -0.34
C ASN A 46 -4.18 -15.81 -0.45
N SER A 47 -3.28 -15.48 -1.39
CA SER A 47 -2.01 -16.18 -1.62
C SER A 47 -0.95 -15.79 -0.57
N VAL A 48 -0.78 -14.48 -0.35
CA VAL A 48 0.28 -13.92 0.51
C VAL A 48 -0.14 -13.87 1.98
N GLY A 49 -1.44 -13.74 2.26
CA GLY A 49 -1.99 -13.57 3.59
C GLY A 49 -2.15 -12.09 3.98
N LYS A 50 -3.31 -11.77 4.56
CA LYS A 50 -3.70 -10.39 4.92
C LYS A 50 -2.70 -9.70 5.85
N GLU A 51 -2.15 -10.41 6.83
CA GLU A 51 -1.21 -9.82 7.80
C GLU A 51 0.09 -9.33 7.15
N ILE A 52 0.60 -10.05 6.14
CA ILE A 52 1.79 -9.66 5.39
C ILE A 52 1.50 -8.42 4.54
N ILE A 53 0.33 -8.38 3.90
CA ILE A 53 -0.13 -7.20 3.16
C ILE A 53 -0.23 -5.99 4.10
N ASP A 54 -0.90 -6.14 5.24
CA ASP A 54 -1.08 -5.07 6.22
C ASP A 54 0.26 -4.57 6.77
N SER A 55 1.23 -5.45 6.98
CA SER A 55 2.59 -5.11 7.41
C SER A 55 3.36 -4.27 6.38
N LYS A 56 3.26 -4.62 5.09
CA LYS A 56 3.84 -3.83 3.98
C LYS A 56 3.15 -2.46 3.87
N LEU A 57 1.83 -2.43 3.91
CA LEU A 57 1.03 -1.22 3.84
C LEU A 57 1.22 -0.30 5.05
N ALA A 58 1.58 -0.84 6.23
CA ALA A 58 1.86 -0.06 7.42
C ALA A 58 3.07 0.88 7.27
N GLN A 59 3.89 0.71 6.23
CA GLN A 59 5.01 1.60 5.93
C GLN A 59 4.57 2.86 5.15
N LEU A 60 3.33 2.88 4.66
CA LEU A 60 2.79 3.89 3.76
C LEU A 60 1.64 4.68 4.42
N ASN A 61 1.62 5.98 4.15
CA ASN A 61 0.44 6.82 4.43
C ASN A 61 -0.58 6.58 3.31
N ARG A 62 -1.73 6.01 3.63
CA ARG A 62 -2.70 5.56 2.63
C ARG A 62 -4.13 5.92 3.01
N PHE A 63 -4.94 6.30 2.04
CA PHE A 63 -6.37 6.45 2.17
C PHE A 63 -7.03 5.17 1.65
N ASP A 64 -7.86 4.55 2.48
CA ASP A 64 -8.62 3.38 2.08
C ASP A 64 -9.97 3.81 1.49
N LEU A 65 -10.19 3.46 0.22
CA LEU A 65 -11.38 3.85 -0.52
C LEU A 65 -12.66 3.19 0.02
N TRP A 66 -12.53 2.08 0.75
CA TRP A 66 -13.67 1.39 1.36
C TRP A 66 -14.10 2.04 2.68
N SER A 67 -13.14 2.33 3.56
CA SER A 67 -13.43 2.96 4.85
C SER A 67 -13.58 4.48 4.76
N GLY A 68 -13.12 5.10 3.67
CA GLY A 68 -13.15 6.55 3.50
C GLY A 68 -12.20 7.29 4.45
N ALA A 69 -11.14 6.61 4.92
CA ALA A 69 -10.26 7.12 5.97
C ALA A 69 -8.78 7.02 5.61
N TRP A 70 -8.01 8.00 6.10
CA TRP A 70 -6.55 7.95 6.09
C TRP A 70 -6.03 7.02 7.20
N CYS A 71 -5.10 6.15 6.81
CA CYS A 71 -4.29 5.31 7.67
C CYS A 71 -2.85 5.83 7.62
N GLU A 72 -2.37 6.34 8.74
CA GLU A 72 -0.98 6.79 8.85
C GLU A 72 -0.01 5.60 8.90
N LYS A 73 1.19 5.80 8.38
CA LYS A 73 2.27 4.82 8.48
C LYS A 73 2.66 4.64 9.94
N ARG A 74 2.98 3.40 10.33
CA ARG A 74 3.46 3.11 11.69
C ARG A 74 4.84 3.75 11.88
N PRO A 75 5.09 4.44 13.00
CA PRO A 75 6.42 4.96 13.29
C PRO A 75 7.41 3.80 13.40
N LYS A 76 8.60 3.96 12.80
CA LYS A 76 9.72 3.05 13.04
C LYS A 76 10.23 3.36 14.45
N TRP A 77 9.85 2.52 15.42
CA TRP A 77 10.40 2.62 16.77
C TRP A 77 11.91 2.37 16.67
N LYS A 78 12.71 3.41 16.91
CA LYS A 78 14.15 3.26 17.13
C LYS A 78 14.35 2.84 18.58
N PHE A 79 14.46 1.54 18.83
CA PHE A 79 15.15 1.09 20.04
C PHE A 79 16.64 1.39 19.81
N TRP A 80 17.19 2.20 20.72
CA TRP A 80 18.60 2.60 20.78
C TRP A 80 19.50 1.38 20.94
#